data_AF-A0A351VCR4-F1
#
_entry.id   AF-A0A351VCR4-F1
#
_cell.length_a   1.000
_cell.length_b   1.000
_cell.length_c   1.000
_cell.angle_alpha   90.00
_cell.angle_beta   90.00
_cell.angle_gamma   90.00
#
_symmetry.space_group_name_H-M   'P 1'
#
loop_
_entity.id
_entity.type
_entity.pdbx_description
1 polymer ?
#
loop_
_entity_poly.entity_id
_entity_poly.type
_entity_poly.pdbx_seq_one_letter_code
_entity_poly.pdbx_strand_id
1 'polypeptide(L)'
;ENVLIYATSNRRHLVKETFADKEGRRDQLHASDTVQEKLSLVSRFGVTIFFCAPDKRQFQEIVSTLAARQGIRMPEDELLLEANKWELSHGGLSGRTAQQF
;
A
#
# COMPACT_ATOMS: atom_id res chain seq x y z
N GLU A 1 6.05 8.36 -30.23
CA GLU A 1 5.12 8.67 -29.14
C GLU A 1 5.47 7.79 -27.96
N ASN A 2 6.05 8.35 -26.89
CA ASN A 2 6.43 7.56 -25.71
C ASN A 2 5.74 8.18 -24.50
N VAL A 3 4.83 7.44 -23.87
CA VAL A 3 4.15 7.83 -22.63
C VAL A 3 4.69 6.96 -21.50
N LEU A 4 5.17 7.59 -20.43
CA LEU A 4 5.63 6.90 -19.22
C LEU A 4 4.59 7.11 -18.12
N ILE A 5 4.04 6.01 -17.59
CA ILE A 5 3.12 6.03 -16.45
C ILE A 5 3.91 5.60 -15.21
N TYR A 6 3.80 6.38 -14.14
CA TYR A 6 4.43 6.06 -12.85
C TYR A 6 3.36 5.97 -11.76
N ALA A 7 3.44 4.95 -10.91
CA ALA A 7 2.57 4.77 -9.76
C ALA A 7 3.41 4.33 -8.55
N THR A 8 3.23 4.98 -7.40
CA THR A 8 3.91 4.60 -6.16
C THR A 8 3.05 4.90 -4.94
N SER A 9 3.14 4.06 -3.92
CA SER A 9 2.67 4.35 -2.56
C SER A 9 3.74 5.03 -1.69
N ASN A 10 5.01 5.00 -2.12
CA ASN A 10 6.15 5.52 -1.39
C ASN A 10 6.66 6.85 -2.00
N ARG A 11 6.10 7.95 -1.48
CA ARG A 11 6.37 9.32 -1.95
C ARG A 11 7.83 9.76 -1.75
N ARG A 12 8.56 9.20 -0.78
CA ARG A 12 9.94 9.60 -0.45
C ARG A 12 11.00 9.01 -1.38
N HIS A 13 10.72 7.86 -1.99
CA HIS A 13 11.71 7.10 -2.77
C HIS A 13 11.38 7.07 -4.26
N LEU A 14 10.83 8.18 -4.75
CA LEU A 14 10.47 8.33 -6.17
C LEU A 14 11.71 8.47 -7.07
N VAL A 15 12.75 9.11 -6.56
CA VAL A 15 14.04 9.29 -7.26
C VAL A 15 15.01 8.23 -6.75
N LYS A 16 15.56 7.41 -7.66
CA LYS A 16 16.62 6.43 -7.33
C LYS A 16 17.81 7.20 -6.77
N GLU A 17 18.16 6.95 -5.51
CA GLU A 17 19.42 7.44 -4.94
C GLU A 17 20.55 6.57 -5.46
N THR A 18 21.47 7.17 -6.21
CA THR A 18 22.66 6.49 -6.72
C THR A 18 23.74 6.43 -5.65
N PHE A 19 24.48 5.32 -5.57
CA PHE A 19 25.52 5.15 -4.56
C PHE A 19 26.68 6.16 -4.69
N ALA A 20 26.84 6.81 -5.86
CA ALA A 20 27.78 7.91 -6.05
C ALA A 20 27.45 9.16 -5.20
N ASP A 21 26.17 9.39 -4.86
CA ASP A 21 25.75 10.52 -4.01
C ASP A 21 26.13 10.32 -2.53
N LYS A 22 26.45 9.09 -2.13
CA LYS A 22 26.82 8.77 -0.74
C LYS A 22 28.26 9.13 -0.39
N GLU A 23 29.11 9.40 -1.37
CA GLU A 23 30.53 9.74 -1.16
C GLU A 23 30.72 11.25 -0.90
N GLY A 24 29.75 12.08 -1.31
CA GLY A 24 29.69 13.53 -1.04
C GLY A 24 28.96 13.93 0.26
N ARG A 25 28.71 12.99 1.18
CA ARG A 25 27.80 13.13 2.33
C ARG A 25 28.29 14.07 3.47
N ARG A 26 29.15 15.04 3.16
CA ARG A 26 29.57 16.11 4.10
C ARG A 26 28.68 17.35 4.05
N ASP A 27 27.87 17.55 3.01
CA ASP A 27 27.02 18.74 2.91
C ASP A 27 25.55 18.43 3.23
N GLN A 28 25.14 18.82 4.45
CA GLN A 28 23.74 18.83 4.90
C GLN A 28 22.83 19.68 3.98
N LEU A 29 23.43 20.57 3.19
CA LEU A 29 22.75 21.46 2.25
C LEU A 29 22.05 20.68 1.10
N HIS A 30 22.73 19.70 0.50
CA HIS A 30 22.19 18.93 -0.63
C HIS A 30 21.06 17.98 -0.26
N ALA A 31 21.00 17.52 1.00
CA ALA A 31 19.90 16.68 1.48
C ALA A 31 18.57 17.43 1.51
N SER A 32 18.57 18.71 1.90
CA SER A 32 17.38 19.55 1.95
C SER A 32 16.83 19.85 0.54
N ASP A 33 17.71 20.18 -0.41
CA ASP A 33 17.34 20.44 -1.80
C ASP A 33 16.77 19.18 -2.48
N THR A 34 17.39 18.02 -2.25
CA THR A 34 16.89 16.74 -2.75
C THR A 34 15.49 16.41 -2.21
N VAL A 35 15.22 16.75 -0.94
CA VAL A 35 13.90 16.57 -0.33
C VAL A 35 12.87 17.54 -0.92
N GLN A 36 13.23 18.81 -1.13
CA GLN A 36 12.35 19.79 -1.77
C GLN A 36 12.03 19.44 -3.23
N GLU A 37 13.01 19.00 -4.02
CA GLU A 37 12.77 18.50 -5.38
C GLU A 37 11.85 17.28 -5.38
N LYS A 38 12.08 16.30 -4.49
CA LYS A 38 11.21 15.12 -4.35
C LYS A 38 9.77 15.52 -3.98
N LEU A 39 9.59 16.47 -3.06
CA LEU A 39 8.28 17.03 -2.70
C LEU A 39 7.61 17.72 -3.91
N SER A 40 8.37 18.46 -4.71
CA SER A 40 7.90 19.11 -5.94
C SER A 40 7.49 18.10 -7.02
N LEU A 41 8.13 16.92 -7.06
CA LEU A 41 7.77 15.87 -8.03
C LEU A 41 6.49 15.16 -7.59
N VAL A 42 6.30 14.97 -6.28
CA VAL A 42 5.07 14.41 -5.71
C VAL A 42 3.87 15.31 -5.99
N SER A 43 4.02 16.64 -5.92
CA SER A 43 2.92 17.57 -6.25
C SER A 43 2.54 17.58 -7.74
N ARG A 44 3.38 17.00 -8.61
CA ARG A 44 3.10 16.86 -10.05
C ARG A 44 2.31 15.60 -10.41
N PHE A 45 2.05 14.69 -9.47
CA PHE A 45 1.12 13.60 -9.73
C PHE A 45 -0.31 14.15 -9.83
N GLY A 46 -0.88 14.07 -11.03
CA GLY A 46 -2.23 14.57 -11.29
C GLY A 46 -3.35 13.77 -10.62
N VAL A 47 -3.05 12.56 -10.12
CA VAL A 47 -4.04 11.70 -9.44
C VAL A 47 -3.44 11.12 -8.17
N THR A 48 -4.17 11.30 -7.06
CA THR A 48 -3.89 10.64 -5.78
C THR A 48 -5.05 9.71 -5.46
N ILE A 49 -4.74 8.44 -5.20
CA ILE A 49 -5.72 7.44 -4.79
C ILE A 49 -5.57 7.21 -3.28
N PHE A 50 -6.65 7.40 -2.55
CA PHE A 50 -6.69 7.16 -1.11
C PHE A 50 -7.21 5.75 -0.81
N PHE A 51 -6.57 5.07 0.13
CA PHE A 51 -6.99 3.76 0.62
C PHE A 51 -7.32 3.88 2.10
N CYS A 52 -8.61 3.78 2.44
CA CYS A 52 -9.06 3.64 3.81
C CYS A 52 -9.08 2.17 4.23
N ALA A 53 -8.98 1.92 5.54
CA ALA A 53 -9.31 0.62 6.08
C ALA A 53 -10.79 0.31 5.81
N PRO A 54 -11.13 -0.91 5.35
CA PRO A 54 -12.51 -1.31 5.17
C PRO A 54 -13.25 -1.33 6.52
N ASP A 55 -14.55 -1.04 6.47
CA ASP A 55 -15.44 -1.37 7.58
C ASP A 55 -15.66 -2.89 7.69
N LYS A 56 -16.35 -3.33 8.74
CA LYS A 56 -16.57 -4.76 8.98
C LYS A 56 -17.31 -5.45 7.84
N ARG A 57 -18.31 -4.79 7.23
CA ARG A 57 -19.09 -5.37 6.14
C ARG A 57 -18.24 -5.47 4.87
N GLN A 58 -17.47 -4.44 4.56
CA GLN A 58 -16.53 -4.45 3.43
C GLN A 58 -15.46 -5.51 3.62
N PHE A 59 -14.95 -5.71 4.84
CA PHE A 59 -14.00 -6.77 5.14
C PHE A 59 -14.58 -8.16 4.89
N GLN A 60 -15.81 -8.41 5.35
CA GLN A 60 -16.52 -9.67 5.11
C GLN A 60 -16.72 -9.92 3.60
N GLU A 61 -17.09 -8.88 2.85
CA GLU A 61 -17.23 -8.97 1.39
C GLU A 61 -15.89 -9.30 0.69
N ILE A 62 -14.79 -8.70 1.15
CA ILE A 62 -13.44 -9.02 0.65
C ILE A 62 -13.12 -10.50 0.92
N VAL A 63 -13.36 -11.00 2.14
CA VAL A 63 -13.11 -12.39 2.54
C VAL A 63 -13.94 -13.35 1.68
N SER A 64 -15.25 -13.16 1.59
CA SER A 64 -16.13 -14.00 0.78
C SER A 64 -15.72 -14.00 -0.70
N THR A 65 -15.34 -12.84 -1.25
CA THR A 65 -14.87 -12.71 -2.63
C THR A 65 -13.54 -13.45 -2.85
N LEU A 66 -12.60 -13.34 -1.92
CA LEU A 66 -11.31 -14.04 -2.00
C LEU A 66 -11.51 -15.55 -1.88
N ALA A 67 -12.32 -16.02 -0.93
CA ALA A 67 -12.64 -17.43 -0.76
C ALA A 67 -13.27 -18.03 -2.03
N ALA A 68 -14.24 -17.33 -2.62
CA ALA A 68 -14.87 -17.74 -3.89
C ALA A 68 -13.85 -17.80 -5.04
N ARG A 69 -12.95 -16.81 -5.14
CA ARG A 69 -11.88 -16.79 -6.16
C ARG A 69 -10.89 -17.94 -5.99
N GLN A 70 -10.62 -18.38 -4.76
CA GLN A 70 -9.74 -19.52 -4.47
C GLN A 70 -10.47 -20.87 -4.49
N GLY A 71 -11.79 -20.88 -4.73
CA GLY A 71 -12.60 -22.10 -4.77
C GLY A 71 -12.80 -22.75 -3.40
N ILE A 72 -12.63 -22.01 -2.30
CA ILE A 72 -12.86 -22.50 -0.94
C ILE A 72 -14.35 -22.72 -0.75
N ARG A 73 -14.73 -23.95 -0.37
CA ARG A 73 -16.12 -24.33 -0.05
C ARG A 73 -16.25 -24.49 1.45
N MET A 74 -16.67 -23.43 2.10
CA MET A 74 -16.98 -23.36 3.52
C MET A 74 -18.33 -22.65 3.70
N PRO A 75 -19.15 -23.01 4.70
CA PRO A 75 -20.31 -22.21 5.08
C PRO A 75 -19.92 -20.75 5.32
N GLU A 76 -20.72 -19.80 4.84
CA GLU A 76 -20.37 -18.38 4.90
C GLU A 76 -20.26 -17.87 6.35
N ASP A 77 -21.15 -18.33 7.23
CA ASP A 77 -21.14 -18.03 8.65
C ASP A 77 -19.85 -18.51 9.35
N GLU A 78 -19.39 -19.71 9.01
CA GLU A 78 -18.13 -20.26 9.53
C GLU A 78 -16.92 -19.49 8.99
N LEU A 79 -16.88 -19.21 7.68
CA LEU A 79 -15.81 -18.46 7.02
C LEU A 79 -15.65 -17.08 7.64
N LEU A 80 -16.74 -16.34 7.80
CA LEU A 80 -16.72 -15.00 8.35
C LEU A 80 -16.39 -15.01 9.85
N LEU A 81 -16.80 -16.04 10.60
CA LEU A 81 -16.45 -16.18 12.01
C LEU A 81 -14.94 -16.37 12.18
N GLU A 82 -14.33 -17.27 11.41
CA GLU A 82 -12.88 -17.52 11.46
C GLU A 82 -12.08 -16.31 10.97
N ALA A 83 -12.54 -15.64 9.92
CA ALA A 83 -11.93 -14.40 9.44
C ALA A 83 -11.95 -13.30 10.53
N ASN A 84 -13.04 -13.20 11.28
CA ASN A 84 -13.12 -12.22 12.36
C ASN A 84 -12.13 -12.53 13.51
N LYS A 85 -11.98 -13.82 13.85
CA LYS A 85 -10.98 -14.24 14.86
C LYS A 85 -9.56 -13.93 14.39
N TRP A 86 -9.29 -14.13 13.11
CA TRP A 86 -8.00 -13.83 12.51
C TRP A 86 -7.67 -12.33 12.56
N GLU A 87 -8.64 -11.47 12.23
CA GLU A 87 -8.42 -10.01 12.22
C GLU A 87 -8.05 -9.46 13.60
N LEU A 88 -8.71 -9.95 14.66
CA LEU A 88 -8.45 -9.54 16.03
C LEU A 88 -7.00 -9.79 16.47
N SER A 89 -6.34 -10.80 15.89
CA SER A 89 -4.98 -11.20 16.22
C SER A 89 -3.92 -10.70 15.23
N HIS A 90 -4.30 -10.27 14.03
CA HIS A 90 -3.37 -9.99 12.91
C HIS A 90 -3.50 -8.58 12.31
N GLY A 91 -3.81 -7.57 13.14
CA GLY A 91 -3.68 -6.16 12.74
C GLY A 91 -4.94 -5.54 12.12
N GLY A 92 -6.11 -6.09 12.42
CA GLY A 92 -7.41 -5.46 12.14
C GLY A 92 -7.92 -5.63 10.71
N LEU A 93 -8.92 -4.83 10.37
CA LEU A 93 -9.65 -4.91 9.10
C LEU A 93 -8.81 -4.28 7.98
N SER A 94 -8.20 -5.12 7.14
CA SER A 94 -7.50 -4.68 5.95
C SER A 94 -7.58 -5.74 4.84
N GLY A 95 -7.46 -5.31 3.58
CA GLY A 95 -7.39 -6.25 2.45
C GLY A 95 -6.21 -7.20 2.54
N ARG A 96 -5.09 -6.77 3.15
CA ARG A 96 -3.94 -7.63 3.42
C ARG A 96 -4.29 -8.71 4.43
N THR A 97 -4.92 -8.34 5.54
CA THR A 97 -5.34 -9.28 6.60
C THR A 97 -6.33 -10.30 6.05
N ALA A 98 -7.30 -9.85 5.23
CA ALA A 98 -8.26 -10.73 4.56
C ALA A 98 -7.63 -11.71 3.56
N GLN A 99 -6.50 -11.35 2.95
CA GLN A 99 -5.76 -12.23 2.03
C GLN A 99 -4.78 -13.18 2.76
N GLN A 100 -4.36 -12.83 3.97
CA GLN A 100 -3.52 -13.68 4.80
C GLN A 100 -4.32 -14.75 5.56
N PHE A 101 -5.57 -14.43 5.89
CA PHE A 101 -6.58 -15.40 6.28
C PHE A 101 -6.88 -16.35 5.11
#